data_AF-A0A352SLD4-F1
#
_entry.id   AF-A0A352SLD4-F1
#
_cell.length_a   1.000
_cell.length_b   1.000
_cell.length_c   1.000
_cell.angle_alpha   90.00
_cell.angle_beta   90.00
_cell.angle_gamma   90.00
#
_symmetry.space_group_name_H-M   'P 1'
#
loop_
_entity.id
_entity.type
_entity.pdbx_description
1 polymer ?
#
loop_
_entity_poly.entity_id
_entity_poly.type
_entity_poly.pdbx_seq_one_letter_code
_entity_poly.pdbx_strand_id
1 'polypeptide(L)'
;MRADLHTHTTCSDGKSSPLEIVKRAKKEGLDVIAITDHDSMRAYDELAKGEPGNEEFAYDSTIATAATSTPFPTLIPGAEMTAKDEGVSVHLLAYGLDPSREDVKTLMASQRNSRKKRIERILEMLAVKGVSVEMDEVLFEAGRANLGRPHVAAALIRKNVVQSIQEAFTRYLNPEA
;
A
#
# COMPACT_ATOMS: atom_id res chain seq x y z
N MET A 1 -4.35 24.50 9.54
CA MET A 1 -3.95 23.45 8.59
C MET A 1 -3.67 22.18 9.35
N ARG A 2 -4.51 21.16 9.21
CA ARG A 2 -4.36 19.80 9.76
C ARG A 2 -4.10 18.83 8.60
N ALA A 3 -3.07 18.01 8.71
CA ALA A 3 -2.69 17.13 7.63
C ALA A 3 -2.33 15.72 8.12
N ASP A 4 -2.63 14.73 7.29
CA ASP A 4 -2.14 13.36 7.42
C ASP A 4 -1.51 12.91 6.10
N LEU A 5 -0.18 12.84 6.08
CA LEU A 5 0.60 12.63 4.85
C LEU A 5 1.16 11.21 4.74
N HIS A 6 0.68 10.26 5.56
CA HIS A 6 1.12 8.88 5.49
C HIS A 6 -0.05 7.94 5.84
N THR A 7 -0.83 7.59 4.82
CA THR A 7 -1.99 6.71 4.98
C THR A 7 -2.02 5.62 3.92
N HIS A 8 -2.42 4.41 4.30
CA HIS A 8 -2.51 3.26 3.41
C HIS A 8 -3.95 2.85 3.20
N THR A 9 -4.23 2.31 2.01
CA THR A 9 -5.54 1.82 1.60
C THR A 9 -5.49 0.32 1.32
N THR A 10 -6.63 -0.25 0.95
CA THR A 10 -6.72 -1.61 0.41
C THR A 10 -5.94 -1.84 -0.89
N CYS A 11 -5.39 -0.79 -1.51
CA CYS A 11 -4.47 -0.94 -2.64
C CYS A 11 -3.06 -1.39 -2.21
N SER A 12 -2.75 -1.34 -0.90
CA SER A 12 -1.59 -1.99 -0.28
C SER A 12 -2.01 -2.73 1.00
N ASP A 13 -1.47 -2.42 2.18
CA ASP A 13 -1.76 -3.14 3.42
C ASP A 13 -2.72 -2.41 4.38
N GLY A 14 -3.37 -1.36 3.89
CA GLY A 14 -4.43 -0.65 4.60
C GLY A 14 -5.75 -1.43 4.64
N LYS A 15 -6.66 -0.99 5.51
CA LYS A 15 -7.96 -1.67 5.75
C LYS A 15 -9.16 -0.94 5.17
N SER A 16 -8.98 0.28 4.69
CA SER A 16 -10.04 1.12 4.15
C SER A 16 -9.80 1.41 2.68
N SER A 17 -10.86 1.54 1.89
CA SER A 17 -10.74 1.92 0.49
C SER A 17 -10.19 3.35 0.35
N PRO A 18 -9.64 3.72 -0.82
CA PRO A 18 -9.20 5.09 -1.06
C PRO A 18 -10.30 6.13 -0.76
N LEU A 19 -11.54 5.88 -1.16
CA LEU A 19 -12.65 6.80 -0.94
C LEU A 19 -13.04 6.89 0.55
N GLU A 20 -12.99 5.76 1.27
CA GLU A 20 -13.24 5.75 2.72
C GLU A 20 -12.21 6.58 3.49
N ILE A 21 -10.92 6.54 3.09
CA ILE A 21 -9.87 7.38 3.68
C ILE A 21 -10.19 8.87 3.46
N VAL A 22 -10.54 9.26 2.23
CA VAL A 22 -10.89 10.66 1.89
C VAL A 22 -12.11 11.14 2.69
N LYS A 23 -13.18 10.32 2.77
CA LYS A 23 -14.38 10.66 3.54
C LYS A 23 -14.10 10.76 5.04
N ARG A 24 -13.25 9.87 5.57
CA ARG A 24 -12.84 9.92 6.98
C ARG A 24 -12.04 11.19 7.26
N ALA A 25 -11.08 11.54 6.40
CA ALA A 25 -10.29 12.75 6.54
C ALA A 25 -11.16 14.02 6.56
N LYS A 26 -12.17 14.11 5.68
CA LYS A 26 -13.19 15.17 5.71
C LYS A 26 -13.93 15.22 7.06
N LYS A 27 -14.42 14.07 7.53
CA LYS A 27 -15.16 13.97 8.81
C LYS A 27 -14.31 14.44 10.00
N GLU A 28 -13.01 14.11 10.01
CA GLU A 28 -12.07 14.51 11.07
C GLU A 28 -11.56 15.96 10.92
N GLY A 29 -11.97 16.66 9.85
CA GLY A 29 -11.59 18.05 9.61
C GLY A 29 -10.12 18.23 9.22
N LEU A 30 -9.56 17.28 8.44
CA LEU A 30 -8.25 17.45 7.82
C LEU A 30 -8.36 18.36 6.60
N ASP A 31 -7.35 19.22 6.42
CA ASP A 31 -7.24 20.13 5.29
C ASP A 31 -6.48 19.47 4.12
N VAL A 32 -5.52 18.59 4.43
CA VAL A 32 -4.64 17.95 3.44
C VAL A 32 -4.40 16.49 3.82
N ILE A 33 -4.44 15.58 2.84
CA ILE A 33 -4.03 14.19 3.02
C ILE A 33 -3.12 13.70 1.89
N ALA A 34 -2.35 12.65 2.15
CA ALA A 34 -1.69 11.87 1.12
C ALA A 34 -1.96 10.37 1.32
N ILE A 35 -2.35 9.69 0.24
CA ILE A 35 -2.40 8.23 0.21
C ILE A 35 -1.04 7.73 -0.26
N THR A 36 -0.31 7.05 0.59
CA THR A 36 1.07 6.64 0.34
C THR A 36 1.17 5.13 0.37
N ASP A 37 0.32 4.46 -0.41
CA ASP A 37 0.32 3.01 -0.51
C ASP A 37 1.70 2.46 -0.86
N HIS A 38 2.02 1.31 -0.28
CA HIS A 38 3.30 0.64 -0.51
C HIS A 38 3.51 0.31 -1.98
N ASP A 39 4.48 0.99 -2.61
CA ASP A 39 4.94 0.73 -3.98
C ASP A 39 3.80 0.66 -5.02
N SER A 40 2.76 1.47 -4.81
CA SER A 40 1.54 1.46 -5.62
C SER A 40 0.92 2.85 -5.67
N MET A 41 0.39 3.22 -6.84
CA MET A 41 -0.44 4.43 -7.01
C MET A 41 -1.88 4.10 -7.42
N ARG A 42 -2.28 2.83 -7.30
CA ARG A 42 -3.61 2.36 -7.75
C ARG A 42 -4.78 3.04 -7.04
N ALA A 43 -4.58 3.53 -5.82
CA ALA A 43 -5.61 4.29 -5.12
C ALA A 43 -6.07 5.51 -5.92
N TYR A 44 -5.14 6.19 -6.62
CA TYR A 44 -5.46 7.35 -7.45
C TYR A 44 -6.21 6.95 -8.72
N ASP A 45 -5.90 5.80 -9.32
CA ASP A 45 -6.68 5.26 -10.44
C ASP A 45 -8.11 4.88 -10.00
N GLU A 46 -8.26 4.31 -8.81
CA GLU A 46 -9.58 3.96 -8.24
C GLU A 46 -10.40 5.21 -7.94
N LEU A 47 -9.79 6.24 -7.35
CA LEU A 47 -10.45 7.53 -7.12
C LEU A 47 -10.82 8.25 -8.42
N ALA A 48 -9.97 8.20 -9.45
CA ALA A 48 -10.23 8.82 -10.76
C ALA A 48 -11.39 8.15 -11.51
N LYS A 49 -11.56 6.83 -11.35
CA LYS A 49 -12.71 6.10 -11.91
C LYS A 49 -14.03 6.44 -11.21
N GLY A 50 -13.93 6.86 -9.95
CA GLY A 50 -15.08 7.11 -9.08
C GLY A 50 -15.79 5.82 -8.65
N GLU A 51 -16.72 5.98 -7.71
CA GLU A 51 -17.63 4.92 -7.27
C GLU A 51 -19.08 5.35 -7.54
N PRO A 52 -19.94 4.48 -8.11
CA PRO A 52 -21.36 4.79 -8.30
C PRO A 52 -22.04 5.21 -6.98
N GLY A 53 -22.83 6.29 -7.00
CA GLY A 53 -23.49 6.82 -5.80
C GLY A 53 -22.60 7.69 -4.91
N ASN A 54 -21.42 8.08 -5.37
CA ASN A 54 -20.49 8.96 -4.67
C ASN A 54 -20.11 10.20 -5.49
N GLU A 55 -21.09 10.80 -6.17
CA GLU A 55 -20.91 11.95 -7.06
C GLU A 55 -20.43 13.22 -6.33
N GLU A 56 -20.55 13.25 -5.00
CA GLU A 56 -20.05 14.35 -4.16
C GLU A 56 -18.52 14.48 -4.20
N PHE A 57 -17.80 13.38 -4.47
CA PHE A 57 -16.35 13.37 -4.59
C PHE A 57 -15.92 13.03 -6.02
N ALA A 58 -15.30 13.99 -6.69
CA ALA A 58 -14.62 13.79 -7.96
C ALA A 58 -13.13 14.05 -7.78
N TYR A 59 -12.30 13.02 -8.03
CA TYR A 59 -10.86 13.18 -8.07
C TYR A 59 -10.42 13.60 -9.48
N ASP A 60 -9.83 14.79 -9.58
CA ASP A 60 -9.18 15.25 -10.80
C ASP A 60 -7.66 15.09 -10.65
N SER A 61 -7.09 14.15 -11.40
CA SER A 61 -5.65 13.89 -11.38
C SER A 61 -4.80 15.01 -12.00
N THR A 62 -5.42 15.96 -12.72
CA THR A 62 -4.72 17.10 -13.34
C THR A 62 -4.54 18.28 -12.40
N ILE A 63 -5.27 18.28 -11.28
CA ILE A 63 -5.24 19.35 -10.31
C ILE A 63 -4.80 18.73 -8.98
N ALA A 64 -3.57 19.04 -8.56
CA ALA A 64 -3.25 19.02 -7.13
C ALA A 64 -4.22 20.01 -6.49
N THR A 65 -5.39 19.53 -6.06
CA THR A 65 -6.55 20.36 -5.69
C THR A 65 -6.25 21.04 -4.37
N ALA A 66 -5.46 22.11 -4.42
CA ALA A 66 -5.39 23.09 -3.37
C ALA A 66 -6.82 23.55 -3.09
N ALA A 67 -7.28 23.24 -1.89
CA ALA A 67 -8.62 23.49 -1.40
C ALA A 67 -9.01 24.94 -1.67
N THR A 68 -10.14 25.14 -2.36
CA THR A 68 -10.87 26.41 -2.27
C THR A 68 -12.35 26.28 -2.64
N SER A 69 -12.77 25.18 -3.30
CA SER A 69 -14.19 25.01 -3.71
C SER A 69 -14.82 23.65 -3.40
N THR A 70 -14.06 22.67 -2.88
CA THR A 70 -14.59 21.34 -2.56
C THR A 70 -14.71 21.15 -1.05
N PRO A 71 -15.71 20.41 -0.55
CA PRO A 71 -15.86 20.12 0.88
C PRO A 71 -14.90 19.02 1.37
N PHE A 72 -13.88 18.65 0.59
CA PHE A 72 -12.94 17.55 0.85
C PHE A 72 -11.52 18.07 1.04
N PRO A 73 -10.66 17.34 1.79
CA PRO A 73 -9.26 17.71 1.93
C PRO A 73 -8.55 17.71 0.58
N THR A 74 -7.51 18.54 0.44
CA THR A 74 -6.55 18.45 -0.65
C THR A 74 -5.88 17.09 -0.61
N LEU A 75 -5.93 16.35 -1.71
CA LEU A 75 -5.24 15.07 -1.85
C LEU A 75 -3.92 15.28 -2.60
N ILE A 76 -2.80 15.03 -1.92
CA ILE A 76 -1.46 15.03 -2.51
C ILE A 76 -1.14 13.60 -2.99
N PRO A 77 -0.89 13.41 -4.30
CA PRO A 77 -0.43 12.13 -4.80
C PRO A 77 0.87 11.69 -4.13
N GLY A 78 0.96 10.42 -3.73
CA GLY A 78 2.16 9.88 -3.12
C GLY A 78 2.23 8.36 -3.13
N ALA A 79 3.38 7.85 -2.71
CA ALA A 79 3.64 6.43 -2.55
C ALA A 79 4.70 6.23 -1.46
N GLU A 80 4.59 5.15 -0.69
CA GLU A 80 5.67 4.70 0.18
C GLU A 80 6.51 3.67 -0.57
N MET A 81 7.69 4.09 -1.00
CA MET A 81 8.58 3.28 -1.83
C MET A 81 9.52 2.44 -0.97
N THR A 82 9.55 1.12 -1.21
CA THR A 82 10.58 0.26 -0.63
C THR A 82 11.91 0.53 -1.32
N ALA A 83 12.92 0.92 -0.56
CA ALA A 83 14.27 1.11 -1.06
C ALA A 83 15.29 0.38 -0.17
N LYS A 84 16.54 0.41 -0.63
CA LYS A 84 17.68 -0.01 0.16
C LYS A 84 18.72 1.08 0.18
N ASP A 85 19.26 1.35 1.35
CA ASP A 85 20.39 2.25 1.54
C ASP A 85 21.48 1.48 2.29
N GLU A 86 22.67 1.34 1.69
CA GLU A 86 23.80 0.54 2.22
C GLU A 86 23.41 -0.87 2.71
N GLY A 87 22.45 -1.51 2.04
CA GLY A 87 21.96 -2.85 2.40
C GLY A 87 20.84 -2.86 3.44
N VAL A 88 20.56 -1.73 4.09
CA VAL A 88 19.46 -1.55 5.04
C VAL A 88 18.16 -1.28 4.28
N SER A 89 17.08 -1.95 4.68
CA SER A 89 15.75 -1.69 4.13
C SER A 89 15.23 -0.37 4.66
N VAL A 90 14.90 0.57 3.77
CA VAL A 90 14.30 1.86 4.12
C VAL A 90 13.01 2.06 3.34
N HIS A 91 12.10 2.85 3.89
CA HIS A 91 10.89 3.28 3.20
C HIS A 91 10.98 4.77 2.91
N LEU A 92 10.76 5.16 1.66
CA LEU A 92 10.81 6.54 1.19
C LEU A 92 9.41 7.02 0.85
N LEU A 93 8.95 8.07 1.53
CA LEU A 93 7.71 8.74 1.16
C LEU A 93 7.99 9.67 -0.02
N ALA A 94 7.37 9.37 -1.16
CA ALA A 94 7.43 10.19 -2.36
C ALA A 94 6.10 10.92 -2.52
N TYR A 95 6.15 12.23 -2.71
CA TYR A 95 4.97 13.11 -2.85
C TYR A 95 5.00 13.85 -4.19
N GLY A 96 3.83 14.22 -4.69
CA GLY A 96 3.67 14.92 -5.95
C GLY A 96 3.97 14.05 -7.18
N LEU A 97 3.89 12.73 -7.04
CA LEU A 97 4.02 11.82 -8.17
C LEU A 97 2.78 11.93 -9.06
N ASP A 98 2.97 12.07 -10.37
CA ASP A 98 1.84 12.02 -11.30
C ASP A 98 1.60 10.55 -11.71
N PRO A 99 0.49 9.92 -11.27
CA PRO A 99 0.19 8.52 -11.58
C PRO A 99 -0.06 8.27 -13.08
N SER A 100 -0.33 9.32 -13.86
CA SER A 100 -0.58 9.21 -15.29
C SER A 100 0.72 9.06 -16.10
N ARG A 101 1.85 9.52 -15.56
CA ARG A 101 3.16 9.49 -16.24
C ARG A 101 3.71 8.07 -16.41
N GLU A 102 4.30 7.83 -17.58
CA GLU A 102 4.81 6.50 -17.94
C GLU A 102 6.04 6.07 -17.14
N ASP A 103 6.91 7.00 -16.78
CA ASP A 103 8.08 6.71 -15.94
C ASP A 103 7.67 6.35 -14.51
N VAL A 104 6.63 7.00 -13.96
CA VAL A 104 6.03 6.64 -12.67
C VAL A 104 5.39 5.26 -12.73
N LYS A 105 4.62 4.95 -13.79
CA LYS A 105 4.03 3.61 -13.99
C LYS A 105 5.10 2.52 -14.09
N THR A 106 6.18 2.79 -14.83
CA THR A 106 7.33 1.88 -14.99
C THR A 106 8.01 1.64 -13.64
N LEU A 107 8.22 2.71 -12.86
CA LEU A 107 8.77 2.62 -11.51
C LEU A 107 7.88 1.78 -10.58
N MET A 108 6.56 2.02 -10.56
CA MET A 108 5.64 1.21 -9.76
C MET A 108 5.61 -0.26 -10.22
N ALA A 109 5.72 -0.53 -11.53
CA ALA A 109 5.83 -1.90 -12.04
C ALA A 109 7.11 -2.60 -11.58
N SER A 110 8.26 -1.91 -11.61
CA SER A 110 9.53 -2.48 -11.15
C SER A 110 9.50 -2.78 -9.65
N GLN A 111 8.91 -1.91 -8.84
CA GLN A 111 8.75 -2.12 -7.40
C GLN A 111 7.84 -3.32 -7.09
N ARG A 112 6.71 -3.47 -7.81
CA ARG A 112 5.83 -4.65 -7.69
C ARG A 112 6.57 -5.96 -7.99
N ASN A 113 7.39 -5.98 -9.05
CA ASN A 113 8.21 -7.15 -9.39
C ASN A 113 9.25 -7.46 -8.30
N SER A 114 9.91 -6.42 -7.77
CA SER A 114 10.86 -6.57 -6.66
C SER A 114 10.21 -7.14 -5.40
N ARG A 115 8.98 -6.74 -5.10
CA ARG A 115 8.17 -7.31 -4.02
C ARG A 115 7.86 -8.78 -4.27
N LYS A 116 7.36 -9.15 -5.46
CA LYS A 116 7.09 -10.55 -5.80
C LYS A 116 8.33 -11.42 -5.59
N LYS A 117 9.49 -11.01 -6.12
CA LYS A 117 10.76 -11.71 -5.93
C LYS A 117 11.19 -11.81 -4.46
N ARG A 118 10.88 -10.79 -3.65
CA ARG A 118 11.14 -10.84 -2.20
C ARG A 118 10.26 -11.88 -1.52
N ILE A 119 8.99 -11.98 -1.90
CA ILE A 119 8.08 -13.00 -1.37
C ILE A 119 8.56 -14.39 -1.77
N GLU A 120 8.92 -14.62 -3.03
CA GLU A 120 9.48 -15.90 -3.49
C GLU A 120 10.66 -16.36 -2.61
N ARG A 121 11.63 -15.48 -2.35
CA ARG A 121 12.75 -15.78 -1.44
C ARG A 121 12.32 -16.08 -0.01
N ILE A 122 11.30 -15.40 0.50
CA ILE A 122 10.76 -15.68 1.84
C ILE A 122 10.13 -17.07 1.88
N LEU A 123 9.39 -17.47 0.84
CA LEU A 123 8.79 -18.80 0.76
C LEU A 123 9.86 -19.89 0.69
N GLU A 124 10.94 -19.67 -0.06
CA GLU A 124 12.10 -20.58 -0.09
C GLU A 124 12.73 -20.72 1.31
N MET A 125 12.93 -19.61 2.04
CA MET A 125 13.45 -19.64 3.41
C MET A 125 12.52 -20.37 4.39
N LEU A 126 11.21 -20.20 4.25
CA LEU A 126 10.21 -20.90 5.05
C LEU A 126 10.28 -22.42 4.80
N ALA A 127 10.40 -22.83 3.54
CA ALA A 127 10.50 -24.24 3.16
C ALA A 127 11.72 -24.92 3.79
N VAL A 128 12.88 -24.24 3.82
CA VAL A 128 14.09 -24.73 4.51
C VAL A 128 13.85 -24.94 6.01
N LYS A 129 13.00 -24.13 6.64
CA LYS A 129 12.60 -24.26 8.06
C LYS A 129 11.43 -25.24 8.26
N GLY A 130 11.06 -26.02 7.24
CA GLY A 130 9.99 -27.02 7.31
C GLY A 130 8.58 -26.44 7.25
N VAL A 131 8.43 -25.17 6.84
CA VAL A 131 7.14 -24.48 6.72
C VAL A 131 6.79 -24.31 5.24
N SER A 132 5.76 -25.01 4.76
CA SER A 132 5.27 -24.89 3.38
C SER A 132 4.18 -23.83 3.29
N VAL A 133 4.45 -22.76 2.53
CA VAL A 133 3.50 -21.73 2.12
C VAL A 133 3.71 -21.49 0.63
N GLU A 134 2.64 -21.59 -0.15
CA GLU A 134 2.68 -21.40 -1.60
C GLU A 134 2.38 -19.95 -1.99
N MET A 135 2.88 -19.52 -3.15
CA MET A 135 2.63 -18.16 -3.65
C MET A 135 1.12 -17.86 -3.79
N ASP A 136 0.33 -18.84 -4.22
CA ASP A 136 -1.12 -18.70 -4.34
C ASP A 136 -1.81 -18.45 -3.00
N GLU A 137 -1.27 -19.00 -1.90
CA GLU A 137 -1.78 -18.72 -0.56
C GLU A 137 -1.51 -17.27 -0.16
N VAL A 138 -0.35 -16.72 -0.52
CA VAL A 138 -0.01 -15.31 -0.26
C VAL A 138 -0.82 -14.37 -1.15
N LEU A 139 -1.03 -14.73 -2.42
CA LEU A 139 -1.87 -13.99 -3.35
C LEU A 139 -3.33 -13.95 -2.88
N PHE A 140 -3.83 -15.06 -2.34
CA PHE A 140 -5.16 -15.11 -1.74
C PHE A 140 -5.32 -14.11 -0.60
N GLU A 141 -4.35 -14.04 0.32
CA GLU A 141 -4.38 -13.06 1.43
C GLU A 141 -4.23 -11.61 0.94
N ALA A 142 -3.48 -11.37 -0.14
CA ALA A 142 -3.34 -10.05 -0.71
C ALA A 142 -4.61 -9.59 -1.45
N GLY A 143 -5.32 -10.50 -2.11
CA GLY A 143 -6.47 -10.15 -2.94
C GLY A 143 -6.10 -9.09 -3.99
N ARG A 144 -6.58 -7.85 -3.81
CA ARG A 144 -6.26 -6.71 -4.68
C ARG A 144 -5.09 -5.85 -4.19
N ALA A 145 -4.55 -6.11 -3.01
CA ALA A 145 -3.43 -5.38 -2.44
C ALA A 145 -2.13 -5.61 -3.21
N ASN A 146 -1.19 -4.68 -3.06
CA ASN A 146 0.19 -4.93 -3.47
C ASN A 146 0.86 -5.96 -2.52
N LEU A 147 1.59 -6.92 -3.08
CA LEU A 147 2.20 -8.02 -2.29
C LEU A 147 3.18 -7.51 -1.23
N GLY A 148 3.30 -8.25 -0.13
CA GLY A 148 4.10 -7.82 1.01
C GLY A 148 4.18 -8.87 2.12
N ARG A 149 5.09 -8.65 3.07
CA ARG A 149 5.29 -9.52 4.25
C ARG A 149 4.02 -9.71 5.09
N PRO A 150 3.14 -8.69 5.27
CA PRO A 150 1.88 -8.90 5.99
C PRO A 150 1.02 -10.03 5.39
N HIS A 151 1.03 -10.21 4.07
CA HIS A 151 0.28 -11.28 3.40
C HIS A 151 0.87 -12.66 3.66
N VAL A 152 2.20 -12.77 3.77
CA VAL A 152 2.85 -14.02 4.21
C VAL A 152 2.51 -14.32 5.66
N ALA A 153 2.52 -13.31 6.53
CA ALA A 153 2.11 -13.46 7.92
C ALA A 153 0.65 -13.94 8.04
N ALA A 154 -0.27 -13.36 7.26
CA ALA A 154 -1.66 -13.80 7.19
C ALA A 154 -1.78 -15.26 6.74
N ALA A 155 -1.03 -15.68 5.72
CA ALA A 155 -1.00 -17.06 5.26
C ALA A 155 -0.49 -18.02 6.35
N LEU A 156 0.56 -17.63 7.09
CA LEU A 156 1.09 -18.41 8.21
C LEU A 156 0.07 -18.57 9.35
N ILE A 157 -0.71 -17.52 9.64
CA ILE A 157 -1.79 -17.58 10.63
C ILE A 157 -2.90 -18.52 10.15
N ARG A 158 -3.34 -18.39 8.89
CA ARG A 158 -4.39 -19.26 8.31
C ARG A 158 -4.00 -20.73 8.33
N LYS A 159 -2.70 -21.05 8.19
CA LYS A 159 -2.15 -22.40 8.30
C LYS A 159 -1.88 -22.85 9.74
N ASN A 160 -2.21 -22.04 10.74
CA ASN A 160 -1.95 -22.29 12.17
C ASN A 160 -0.45 -22.49 12.50
N VAL A 161 0.46 -21.93 11.71
CA VAL A 161 1.92 -21.99 11.96
C VAL A 161 2.33 -21.00 13.07
N VAL A 162 1.61 -19.88 13.14
CA VAL A 162 1.76 -18.81 14.14
C VAL A 162 0.39 -18.30 14.56
N GLN A 163 0.30 -17.67 15.72
CA GLN A 163 -0.96 -17.18 16.31
C GLN A 163 -1.18 -15.68 16.06
N SER A 164 -0.17 -14.95 15.58
CA SER A 164 -0.27 -13.52 15.33
C SER A 164 0.69 -13.02 14.25
N ILE A 165 0.39 -11.84 13.70
CA ILE A 165 1.28 -11.15 12.74
C ILE A 165 2.63 -10.88 13.42
N GLN A 166 2.62 -10.42 14.67
CA GLN A 166 3.84 -10.14 15.42
C GLN A 166 4.73 -11.40 15.55
N GLU A 167 4.13 -12.56 15.82
CA GLU A 167 4.86 -13.82 15.89
C GLU A 167 5.46 -14.20 14.53
N ALA A 168 4.71 -14.04 13.43
CA ALA A 168 5.22 -14.28 12.08
C ALA A 168 6.49 -13.44 11.80
N PHE A 169 6.45 -12.16 12.14
CA PHE A 169 7.58 -11.25 11.97
C PHE A 169 8.76 -11.64 12.84
N THR A 170 8.51 -11.99 14.10
CA THR A 170 9.57 -12.35 15.06
C THR A 170 10.29 -13.65 14.66
N ARG A 171 9.55 -14.67 14.21
CA ARG A 171 10.10 -16.01 13.95
C ARG A 171 10.61 -16.22 12.53
N TYR A 172 9.99 -15.57 11.55
CA TYR A 172 10.18 -15.94 10.15
C TYR A 172 10.44 -14.77 9.20
N LEU A 173 9.83 -13.61 9.44
CA LEU A 173 9.81 -12.54 8.43
C LEU A 173 10.79 -11.41 8.73
N ASN A 174 11.48 -11.36 9.87
CA ASN A 174 12.42 -10.28 10.19
C ASN A 174 13.60 -10.25 9.19
N PRO A 175 13.92 -9.10 8.55
CA PRO A 175 15.07 -8.99 7.65
C PRO A 175 16.43 -9.35 8.27
N GLU A 176 16.54 -9.45 9.60
CA GLU A 176 17.77 -9.81 10.32
C GLU A 176 17.80 -11.30 10.77
N ALA A 177 16.79 -12.12 10.46
CA ALA A 177 16.61 -13.49 10.96
C ALA A 177 16.88 -14.61 9.94
#